data_AF-A0A951UP98-F1
#
_entry.id   AF-A0A951UP98-F1
#
_cell.length_a   1.000
_cell.length_b   1.000
_cell.length_c   1.000
_cell.angle_alpha   90.00
_cell.angle_beta   90.00
_cell.angle_gamma   90.00
#
_symmetry.space_group_name_H-M   'P 1'
#
loop_
_entity.id
_entity.type
_entity.pdbx_description
1 polymer ?
#
loop_
_entity_poly.entity_id
_entity_poly.type
_entity_poly.pdbx_seq_one_letter_code
_entity_poly.pdbx_strand_id
1 'polypeptide(L)' 'MAEKKAQIRVYLPTDIDKVLKILAAVKESSVNAIVNEAIEHWLEENDQQEIIQRLNLDTLDEL' A
#
# COMPACT_ATOMS: atom_id res chain seq x y z
N MET A 1 -15.97 -15.27 8.46
CA MET A 1 -15.98 -14.05 9.30
C MET A 1 -15.28 -12.99 8.49
N ALA A 2 -15.85 -11.79 8.28
CA ALA A 2 -15.21 -10.79 7.43
C ALA A 2 -13.89 -10.34 8.08
N GLU A 3 -12.75 -10.63 7.45
CA GLU A 3 -11.44 -10.18 7.89
C GLU A 3 -11.44 -8.67 8.09
N LYS A 4 -11.07 -8.22 9.29
CA LYS A 4 -10.91 -6.80 9.57
C LYS A 4 -9.70 -6.31 8.79
N LYS A 5 -9.94 -5.54 7.74
CA LYS A 5 -8.86 -4.84 7.03
C LYS A 5 -8.14 -3.91 8.00
N ALA A 6 -6.82 -4.05 8.10
CA ALA A 6 -5.98 -3.11 8.85
C ALA A 6 -6.12 -1.69 8.25
N GLN A 7 -6.22 -0.68 9.11
CA GLN A 7 -6.31 0.72 8.68
C GLN A 7 -4.99 1.43 8.92
N ILE A 8 -4.48 2.09 7.89
CA ILE A 8 -3.26 2.91 7.97
C ILE A 8 -3.66 4.36 7.79
N ARG A 9 -3.22 5.24 8.70
CA ARG A 9 -3.39 6.69 8.57
C ARG A 9 -2.03 7.33 8.32
N VAL A 10 -1.88 7.98 7.16
CA VAL A 10 -0.66 8.67 6.75
C VAL A 10 -0.93 10.16 6.55
N TYR A 11 0.11 10.98 6.75
CA TYR A 11 0.10 12.40 6.43
C TYR A 11 0.88 12.61 5.14
N LEU A 12 0.27 13.31 4.19
CA LEU A 12 0.88 13.62 2.90
C LEU A 12 0.94 15.14 2.72
N PRO A 13 1.96 15.67 2.00
CA PRO A 13 1.93 17.04 1.53
C PRO A 13 0.65 17.34 0.76
N THR A 14 0.11 18.54 0.93
CA THR A 14 -1.18 18.95 0.35
C THR A 14 -1.22 18.81 -1.17
N ASP A 15 -0.11 19.06 -1.85
CA ASP A 15 -0.06 18.95 -3.30
C ASP A 15 -0.17 17.50 -3.78
N ILE A 16 0.44 16.56 -3.03
CA ILE A 16 0.36 15.12 -3.33
C ILE A 16 -1.06 14.61 -3.09
N ASP A 17 -1.73 15.02 -2.01
CA ASP A 17 -3.14 14.66 -1.74
C ASP A 17 -4.07 15.10 -2.88
N LYS A 18 -3.89 16.32 -3.40
CA LYS A 18 -4.68 16.83 -4.52
C LYS A 18 -4.46 16.00 -5.79
N VAL A 19 -3.21 15.74 -6.14
CA VAL A 19 -2.86 14.93 -7.32
C VAL A 19 -3.45 13.52 -7.19
N LEU A 20 -3.30 12.89 -6.03
CA LEU A 20 -3.83 11.55 -5.76
C LEU A 20 -5.35 11.48 -5.92
N LYS A 21 -6.09 12.47 -5.40
CA LYS A 21 -7.55 12.56 -5.55
C LYS A 21 -7.99 12.74 -7.00
N ILE A 22 -7.28 13.58 -7.76
CA ILE A 22 -7.56 13.78 -9.19
C ILE A 22 -7.31 12.49 -9.95
N LEU A 23 -6.20 11.80 -9.70
CA LEU A 23 -5.89 10.52 -10.33
C LEU A 23 -6.94 9.44 -9.99
N ALA A 24 -7.41 9.41 -8.75
CA ALA A 24 -8.50 8.51 -8.34
C ALA A 24 -9.78 8.77 -9.13
N ALA A 25 -10.16 10.04 -9.27
CA ALA A 25 -11.32 10.41 -10.07
C ALA A 25 -11.17 10.04 -11.56
N VAL A 26 -10.00 10.29 -12.15
CA VAL A 26 -9.70 9.97 -13.56
C VAL A 26 -9.69 8.46 -13.80
N LYS A 27 -9.17 7.66 -12.87
CA LYS A 27 -9.15 6.20 -12.95
C LYS A 27 -10.49 5.54 -12.56
N GLU A 28 -11.52 6.32 -12.25
CA GLU A 28 -12.80 5.84 -11.72
C GLU A 28 -12.61 4.87 -10.52
N SER A 29 -11.62 5.16 -9.68
CA SER A 29 -11.18 4.31 -8.59
C SER A 29 -11.15 5.08 -7.27
N SER A 30 -10.88 4.38 -6.17
CA SER A 30 -10.74 4.99 -4.85
C SER A 30 -9.27 5.28 -4.54
N VAL A 31 -9.03 6.32 -3.73
CA VAL A 31 -7.69 6.60 -3.18
C VAL A 31 -7.13 5.36 -2.47
N ASN A 32 -7.97 4.63 -1.74
CA ASN A 32 -7.57 3.41 -1.06
C ASN A 32 -7.09 2.32 -2.04
N ALA A 33 -7.80 2.12 -3.15
CA ALA A 33 -7.43 1.12 -4.15
C ALA A 33 -6.08 1.49 -4.81
N ILE A 34 -5.87 2.76 -5.15
CA ILE A 34 -4.61 3.23 -5.72
C ILE A 34 -3.46 3.08 -4.74
N VAL A 35 -3.67 3.42 -3.47
CA VAL A 35 -2.63 3.28 -2.43
C VAL A 35 -2.31 1.82 -2.18
N ASN A 36 -3.30 0.92 -2.18
CA ASN A 36 -3.07 -0.51 -2.07
C ASN A 36 -2.22 -1.03 -3.23
N GLU A 37 -2.62 -0.73 -4.47
CA GLU A 37 -1.87 -1.10 -5.69
C GLU A 37 -0.42 -0.60 -5.61
N ALA A 38 -0.22 0.65 -5.19
CA ALA A 38 1.13 1.22 -5.04
C ALA A 38 1.96 0.52 -3.95
N ILE A 39 1.35 0.14 -2.83
CA ILE A 39 2.02 -0.60 -1.76
C ILE A 39 2.36 -2.01 -2.23
N GLU A 40 1.44 -2.71 -2.89
CA GLU A 40 1.67 -4.05 -3.44
C GLU A 40 2.86 -4.02 -4.40
N HIS A 41 2.87 -3.09 -5.37
CA HIS A 41 3.99 -2.94 -6.29
C HIS A 41 5.32 -2.58 -5.61
N TRP A 42 5.29 -1.71 -4.60
CA TRP A 42 6.49 -1.36 -3.84
C TRP A 42 7.05 -2.57 -3.07
N LEU A 43 6.19 -3.44 -2.55
CA LEU A 43 6.60 -4.67 -1.88
C LEU A 43 7.19 -5.70 -2.86
N GLU A 44 6.81 -5.67 -4.14
CA GLU A 44 7.35 -6.54 -5.20
C GLU A 44 8.75 -6.12 -5.67
N GLU A 45 9.23 -4.93 -5.33
CA GLU A 45 10.57 -4.45 -5.71
C GLU A 45 11.69 -5.29 -5.05
N ASN A 46 12.81 -5.48 -5.77
CA ASN A 46 13.89 -6.38 -5.35
C ASN A 46 14.46 -6.03 -3.97
N ASP A 47 14.68 -4.73 -3.69
CA ASP A 47 15.24 -4.29 -2.41
C ASP A 47 14.34 -4.72 -1.24
N GLN A 48 13.02 -4.59 -1.41
CA GLN A 48 12.01 -4.94 -0.42
C GLN A 48 11.94 -6.45 -0.24
N GLN A 49 11.93 -7.21 -1.35
CA GLN A 49 11.96 -8.67 -1.33
C GLN A 49 13.22 -9.21 -0.65
N GLU A 50 14.40 -8.63 -0.90
CA GLU A 50 15.64 -9.01 -0.20
C GLU A 50 15.54 -8.76 1.31
N ILE A 51 14.95 -7.64 1.73
CA ILE A 51 14.74 -7.34 3.15
C ILE A 51 13.76 -8.33 3.78
N ILE A 52 12.64 -8.62 3.11
CA ILE A 52 11.62 -9.56 3.57
C ILE A 52 12.24 -10.94 3.78
N GLN A 53 12.96 -11.46 2.78
CA GLN A 53 13.60 -12.77 2.84
C GLN A 53 14.71 -12.81 3.90
N ARG A 54 15.56 -11.78 3.97
CA ARG A 54 16.66 -11.74 4.95
C ARG A 54 16.14 -11.77 6.40
N LEU A 55 14.97 -11.19 6.63
CA LEU A 55 14.36 -11.08 7.95
C LEU A 55 13.26 -12.12 8.20
N ASN A 56 12.97 -13.02 7.23
CA ASN A 56 11.85 -13.97 7.25
C ASN A 56 10.50 -13.31 7.60
N LEU A 57 10.21 -12.15 7.01
CA LEU A 57 8.97 -11.42 7.28
C LEU A 57 7.75 -12.04 6.59
N ASP A 58 7.99 -12.92 5.62
CA ASP A 58 6.97 -13.71 4.92
C ASP A 58 6.29 -14.76 5.82
N THR A 59 6.88 -15.13 6.96
CA THR A 59 6.29 -16.09 7.91
C THR A 59 5.51 -15.41 9.04
N LEU A 60 5.29 -14.10 8.99
CA LEU A 60 4.58 -13.36 10.04
C LEU A 60 3.09 -13.73 10.14
N ASP A 61 2.51 -14.34 9.11
CA ASP A 61 1.14 -14.87 9.12
C ASP A 61 0.97 -16.09 10.06
N GLU A 62 2.07 -16.73 10.48
CA GLU A 62 2.05 -17.92 11.35
C GLU A 62 2.17 -17.62 12.86
N LEU A 63 2.18 -16.34 13.27
CA LEU A 63 2.31 -15.87 14.67
C LEU A 63 1.03 -15.22 15.21
#